data_AF-A0A284S0W0-F1
#
_entry.id   AF-A0A284S0W0-F1
#
_cell.length_a   1.000
_cell.length_b   1.000
_cell.length_c   1.000
_cell.angle_alpha   90.00
_cell.angle_beta   90.00
_cell.angle_gamma   90.00
#
_symmetry.space_group_name_H-M   'P 1'
#
loop_
_entity.id
_entity.type
_entity.pdbx_description
1 polymer ?
#
loop_
_entity_poly.entity_id
_entity_poly.type
_entity_poly.pdbx_seq_one_letter_code
_entity_poly.pdbx_strand_id
1 'polypeptide(L)'
;MTSLPSIVNILSALYSSHKTYSDILFALVQHVAGAALSTTFPILTPIRFLVSAFDNATRAGLENFGSQLGQGVFHVEPEPIKLGDFFNEHYHKVLNNCRKAREELLPAIEMNLTEIEPLLIAELHGSFGIELFFRFIKHIPGCWSTRIDLLDGIQDIIYSLRSSLRVVGACLDHVEQYARIVHAYFLDKDWVARHRGCSDLQWCLGGTKRSVFKVAFVLPAHSRLPGYRPVPCYYTDSESDD
;
A
#
# COMPACT_ATOMS: atom_id res chain seq x y z
N MET A 1 0.83 21.12 21.10
CA MET A 1 0.54 19.77 20.58
C MET A 1 -0.50 19.91 19.48
N THR A 2 -0.16 19.61 18.23
CA THR A 2 -1.14 19.53 17.15
C THR A 2 -2.04 18.32 17.40
N SER A 3 -3.36 18.50 17.30
CA SER A 3 -4.32 17.42 17.46
C SER A 3 -4.11 16.38 16.36
N LEU A 4 -3.98 15.11 16.74
CA LEU A 4 -3.94 14.00 15.79
C LEU A 4 -5.23 13.98 14.95
N PRO A 5 -5.14 13.73 13.62
CA PRO A 5 -6.33 13.49 12.81
C PRO A 5 -7.12 12.29 13.34
N SER A 6 -8.44 12.33 13.24
CA SER A 6 -9.29 11.19 13.62
C SER A 6 -8.87 9.92 12.88
N ILE A 7 -8.86 8.78 13.59
CA ILE A 7 -8.55 7.47 13.01
C ILE A 7 -9.45 7.14 11.82
N VAL A 8 -10.70 7.59 11.83
CA VAL A 8 -11.65 7.39 10.72
C VAL A 8 -11.18 8.12 9.46
N ASN A 9 -10.71 9.36 9.60
CA ASN A 9 -10.19 10.13 8.47
C ASN A 9 -8.91 9.51 7.91
N ILE A 10 -8.03 9.01 8.79
CA ILE A 10 -6.81 8.30 8.40
C ILE A 10 -7.15 7.03 7.62
N LEU A 11 -8.06 6.20 8.14
CA LEU A 11 -8.48 4.97 7.48
C LEU A 11 -9.14 5.25 6.12
N SER A 12 -9.94 6.31 6.01
CA SER A 12 -10.57 6.74 4.75
C SER A 12 -9.53 7.21 3.74
N ALA A 13 -8.58 8.05 4.16
CA ALA A 13 -7.50 8.55 3.30
C ALA A 13 -6.57 7.43 2.85
N LEU A 14 -6.23 6.52 3.76
CA LEU A 14 -5.43 5.33 3.47
C LEU A 14 -6.13 4.49 2.40
N TYR A 15 -7.40 4.09 2.62
CA TYR A 15 -8.15 3.30 1.65
C TYR A 15 -8.25 3.97 0.28
N SER A 16 -8.63 5.26 0.25
CA SER A 16 -8.84 6.00 -1.00
C SER A 16 -7.54 6.15 -1.79
N SER A 17 -6.42 6.44 -1.11
CA SER A 17 -5.12 6.58 -1.75
C SER A 17 -4.59 5.23 -2.24
N HIS A 18 -4.82 4.16 -1.47
CA HIS A 18 -4.44 2.80 -1.85
C HIS A 18 -5.17 2.32 -3.09
N LYS A 19 -6.48 2.62 -3.18
CA LYS A 19 -7.28 2.38 -4.37
C LYS A 19 -6.79 3.22 -5.55
N THR A 20 -6.53 4.51 -5.32
CA THR A 20 -6.10 5.44 -6.38
C THR A 20 -4.80 4.99 -7.02
N TYR A 21 -3.74 4.71 -6.25
CA TYR A 21 -2.49 4.26 -6.87
C TYR A 21 -2.64 2.87 -7.51
N SER A 22 -3.53 2.01 -6.97
CA SER A 22 -3.79 0.70 -7.55
C SER A 22 -4.42 0.81 -8.94
N ASP A 23 -5.44 1.66 -9.07
CA ASP A 23 -6.12 1.94 -10.33
C ASP A 23 -5.15 2.58 -11.34
N ILE A 24 -4.31 3.52 -10.89
CA ILE A 24 -3.29 4.15 -11.75
C ILE A 24 -2.23 3.15 -12.20
N LEU A 25 -1.73 2.29 -11.30
CA LEU A 25 -0.73 1.28 -11.64
C LEU A 25 -1.30 0.24 -12.60
N PHE A 26 -2.55 -0.18 -12.39
CA PHE A 26 -3.24 -1.07 -13.32
C PHE A 26 -3.40 -0.42 -14.69
N ALA A 27 -3.85 0.84 -14.74
CA ALA A 27 -3.98 1.59 -16.00
C ALA A 27 -2.63 1.72 -16.70
N LEU A 28 -1.55 2.04 -16.00
CA LEU A 28 -0.20 2.11 -16.55
C LEU A 28 0.20 0.77 -17.19
N VAL A 29 0.01 -0.35 -16.48
CA VAL A 29 0.32 -1.68 -17.00
C VAL A 29 -0.50 -2.01 -18.25
N GLN A 30 -1.80 -1.71 -18.25
CA GLN A 30 -2.67 -1.93 -19.41
C GLN A 30 -2.27 -1.06 -20.60
N HIS A 31 -1.96 0.21 -20.36
CA HIS A 31 -1.58 1.15 -21.41
C HIS A 31 -0.23 0.74 -22.03
N VAL A 32 0.75 0.34 -21.21
CA VAL A 32 2.03 -0.19 -21.71
C VAL A 32 1.81 -1.47 -22.50
N ALA A 33 0.96 -2.39 -22.02
CA ALA A 33 0.63 -3.62 -22.75
C ALA A 33 -0.02 -3.36 -24.12
N GLY A 34 -0.83 -2.31 -24.24
CA GLY A 34 -1.49 -1.93 -25.49
C GLY A 34 -0.66 -1.02 -26.41
N ALA A 35 0.36 -0.34 -25.88
CA ALA A 35 1.14 0.66 -26.61
C ALA A 35 2.54 0.19 -27.01
N ALA A 36 3.12 -0.75 -26.27
CA ALA A 36 4.54 -1.05 -26.33
C ALA A 36 4.84 -2.49 -26.79
N LEU A 37 6.09 -2.74 -27.18
CA LEU A 37 6.56 -4.07 -27.52
C LEU A 37 6.61 -4.96 -26.27
N SER A 38 6.60 -6.28 -26.46
CA SER A 38 6.71 -7.24 -25.34
C SER A 38 7.97 -7.04 -24.48
N THR A 39 9.00 -6.37 -25.02
CA THR A 39 10.25 -6.01 -24.35
C THR A 39 10.12 -4.91 -23.30
N THR A 40 8.99 -4.20 -23.26
CA THR A 40 8.76 -3.09 -22.31
C THR A 40 8.26 -3.60 -20.94
N PHE A 41 7.72 -4.84 -20.86
CA PHE A 41 7.30 -5.43 -19.58
C PHE A 41 8.43 -5.58 -18.56
N PRO A 42 9.64 -6.05 -18.89
CA PRO A 42 10.77 -6.04 -17.95
C PRO A 42 10.94 -4.72 -17.17
N ILE A 43 10.67 -3.56 -17.79
CA ILE A 43 10.78 -2.22 -17.16
C ILE A 43 9.78 -2.04 -15.99
N LEU A 44 8.57 -2.59 -16.09
CA LEU A 44 7.53 -2.49 -15.05
C LEU A 44 7.63 -3.58 -13.96
N THR A 45 8.54 -4.52 -14.10
CA THR A 45 8.67 -5.65 -13.17
C THR A 45 9.10 -5.20 -11.76
N PRO A 46 10.12 -4.34 -11.60
CA PRO A 46 10.59 -3.94 -10.28
C PRO A 46 9.52 -3.17 -9.49
N ILE A 47 8.82 -2.22 -10.14
CA ILE A 47 7.78 -1.43 -9.48
C ILE A 47 6.65 -2.32 -8.95
N ARG A 48 6.28 -3.39 -9.65
CA ARG A 48 5.27 -4.35 -9.17
C ARG A 48 5.71 -5.04 -7.87
N PHE A 49 6.95 -5.52 -7.81
CA PHE A 49 7.45 -6.20 -6.62
C PHE A 49 7.51 -5.25 -5.41
N LEU A 50 7.98 -4.03 -5.64
CA LEU A 50 8.06 -3.00 -4.61
C LEU A 50 6.67 -2.61 -4.09
N VAL A 51 5.71 -2.35 -4.99
CA VAL A 51 4.33 -2.01 -4.60
C VAL A 51 3.65 -3.18 -3.89
N SER A 52 3.83 -4.42 -4.35
CA SER A 52 3.29 -5.61 -3.67
C SER A 52 3.86 -5.77 -2.25
N ALA A 53 5.16 -5.55 -2.08
CA ALA A 53 5.78 -5.56 -0.75
C ALA A 53 5.23 -4.44 0.14
N PHE A 54 5.00 -3.25 -0.43
CA PHE A 54 4.42 -2.10 0.26
C PHE A 54 2.96 -2.36 0.70
N ASP A 55 2.13 -2.94 -0.17
CA ASP A 55 0.76 -3.36 0.18
C ASP A 55 0.77 -4.33 1.36
N ASN A 56 1.68 -5.32 1.32
CA ASN A 56 1.78 -6.36 2.34
C ASN A 56 2.23 -5.78 3.68
N ALA A 57 3.22 -4.88 3.67
CA ALA A 57 3.66 -4.18 4.87
C ALA A 57 2.53 -3.30 5.46
N THR A 58 1.82 -2.56 4.60
CA THR A 58 0.67 -1.72 4.99
C THR A 58 -0.43 -2.55 5.62
N ARG A 59 -0.84 -3.66 4.96
CA ARG A 59 -1.85 -4.59 5.47
C ARG A 59 -1.42 -5.20 6.80
N ALA A 60 -0.20 -5.71 6.90
CA ALA A 60 0.32 -6.29 8.13
C ALA A 60 0.38 -5.25 9.27
N GLY A 61 0.75 -4.00 8.98
CA GLY A 61 0.73 -2.91 9.96
C GLY A 61 -0.68 -2.67 10.53
N LEU A 62 -1.68 -2.60 9.66
CA LEU A 62 -3.08 -2.43 10.07
C LEU A 62 -3.63 -3.64 10.83
N GLU A 63 -3.37 -4.87 10.38
CA GLU A 63 -3.82 -6.08 11.07
C GLU A 63 -3.24 -6.17 12.49
N ASN A 64 -1.94 -5.88 12.65
CA ASN A 64 -1.30 -5.86 13.97
C ASN A 64 -1.88 -4.74 14.85
N PHE A 65 -2.20 -3.59 14.28
CA PHE A 65 -2.83 -2.50 15.04
C PHE A 65 -4.25 -2.87 15.48
N GLY A 66 -5.03 -3.50 14.60
CA GLY A 66 -6.34 -4.05 14.94
C GLY A 66 -6.28 -5.10 16.05
N SER A 67 -5.26 -5.97 16.02
CA SER A 67 -5.01 -6.96 17.08
C SER A 67 -4.62 -6.30 18.40
N GLN A 68 -3.75 -5.29 18.37
CA GLN A 68 -3.37 -4.50 19.55
C GLN A 68 -4.61 -3.84 20.20
N LEU A 69 -5.48 -3.21 19.39
CA LEU A 69 -6.74 -2.64 19.88
C LEU A 69 -7.66 -3.70 20.50
N GLY A 70 -7.74 -4.88 19.87
CA GLY A 70 -8.50 -6.01 20.40
C GLY A 70 -8.01 -6.50 21.75
N GLN A 71 -6.69 -6.54 21.94
CA GLN A 71 -6.09 -6.86 23.23
C GLN A 71 -6.37 -5.79 24.27
N GLY A 72 -6.35 -4.52 23.87
CA GLY A 72 -6.79 -3.42 24.72
C GLY A 72 -8.18 -3.66 25.32
N VAL A 73 -9.13 -4.19 24.54
CA VAL A 73 -10.48 -4.54 25.05
C VAL A 73 -10.40 -5.53 26.22
N PHE A 74 -9.65 -6.63 26.05
CA PHE A 74 -9.49 -7.65 27.10
C PHE A 74 -8.78 -7.12 28.35
N HIS A 75 -7.88 -6.15 28.21
CA HIS A 75 -7.19 -5.52 29.35
C HIS A 75 -8.13 -4.70 30.25
N VAL A 76 -9.22 -4.16 29.69
CA VAL A 76 -10.23 -3.38 30.44
C VAL A 76 -11.51 -4.16 30.68
N GLU A 77 -11.54 -5.47 30.42
CA GLU A 77 -12.66 -6.32 30.83
C GLU A 77 -12.75 -6.42 32.37
N PRO A 78 -13.97 -6.61 32.93
CA PRO A 78 -14.16 -6.77 34.37
C PRO A 78 -13.29 -7.89 34.96
N GLU A 79 -13.15 -8.99 34.22
CA GLU A 79 -12.26 -10.11 34.51
C GLU A 79 -11.16 -10.17 33.42
N PRO A 80 -10.05 -9.43 33.60
CA PRO A 80 -9.06 -9.30 32.54
C PRO A 80 -8.30 -10.60 32.31
N ILE A 81 -8.18 -10.99 31.04
CA ILE A 81 -7.39 -12.14 30.62
C ILE A 81 -5.90 -11.73 30.64
N LYS A 82 -5.05 -12.54 31.29
CA LYS A 82 -3.58 -12.36 31.20
C LYS A 82 -3.11 -12.76 29.80
N LEU A 83 -2.91 -11.78 28.93
CA LEU A 83 -2.50 -11.99 27.55
C LEU A 83 -0.97 -12.15 27.36
N GLY A 84 -0.18 -12.29 28.43
CA GLY A 84 1.28 -12.42 28.33
C GLY A 84 1.94 -11.26 27.56
N ASP A 85 3.02 -11.55 26.83
CA ASP A 85 3.77 -10.56 26.03
C ASP A 85 3.12 -10.24 24.66
N PHE A 86 1.98 -10.87 24.32
CA PHE A 86 1.35 -10.73 23.01
C PHE A 86 0.95 -9.28 22.68
N PHE A 87 0.67 -8.44 23.69
CA PHE A 87 0.39 -7.01 23.49
C PHE A 87 1.61 -6.23 22.99
N ASN A 88 2.77 -6.51 23.57
CA ASN A 88 4.03 -5.92 23.15
C ASN A 88 4.44 -6.43 21.77
N GLU A 89 4.19 -7.71 21.48
CA GLU A 89 4.48 -8.31 20.19
C GLU A 89 3.75 -7.61 19.04
N HIS A 90 2.43 -7.43 19.14
CA HIS A 90 1.67 -6.74 18.11
C HIS A 90 2.09 -5.27 17.97
N TYR A 91 2.34 -4.57 19.08
CA TYR A 91 2.86 -3.21 19.04
C TYR A 91 4.18 -3.12 18.24
N HIS A 92 5.16 -3.97 18.54
CA HIS A 92 6.42 -3.99 17.80
C HIS A 92 6.23 -4.35 16.32
N LYS A 93 5.32 -5.28 16.00
CA LYS A 93 4.96 -5.60 14.62
C LYS A 93 4.31 -4.43 13.89
N VAL A 94 3.49 -3.60 14.56
CA VAL A 94 2.97 -2.36 13.96
C VAL A 94 4.12 -1.43 13.58
N LEU A 95 5.03 -1.14 14.53
CA LEU A 95 6.16 -0.23 14.29
C LEU A 95 7.02 -0.72 13.13
N ASN A 96 7.39 -2.00 13.14
CA ASN A 96 8.29 -2.56 12.13
C ASN A 96 7.67 -2.53 10.73
N ASN A 97 6.38 -2.87 10.61
CA ASN A 97 5.71 -2.84 9.32
C ASN A 97 5.49 -1.41 8.80
N CYS A 98 5.10 -0.48 9.67
CA CYS A 98 4.93 0.93 9.28
C CYS A 98 6.25 1.56 8.84
N ARG A 99 7.34 1.33 9.60
CA ARG A 99 8.68 1.80 9.23
C ARG A 99 9.19 1.16 7.95
N LYS A 100 9.07 -0.17 7.81
CA LYS A 100 9.45 -0.85 6.56
C LYS A 100 8.74 -0.25 5.34
N ALA A 101 7.43 -0.01 5.44
CA ALA A 101 6.68 0.63 4.37
C ALA A 101 7.18 2.05 4.05
N ARG A 102 7.42 2.87 5.08
CA ARG A 102 7.76 4.30 4.93
C ARG A 102 9.23 4.58 4.61
N GLU A 103 10.14 3.89 5.28
CA GLU A 103 11.57 4.19 5.31
C GLU A 103 12.35 3.33 4.31
N GLU A 104 11.86 2.14 3.95
CA GLU A 104 12.52 1.24 3.00
C GLU A 104 11.78 1.21 1.66
N LEU A 105 10.49 0.87 1.68
CA LEU A 105 9.74 0.55 0.46
C LEU A 105 9.30 1.78 -0.30
N LEU A 106 8.77 2.81 0.35
CA LEU A 106 8.34 4.04 -0.32
C LEU A 106 9.49 4.74 -1.04
N PRO A 107 10.69 4.95 -0.45
CA PRO A 107 11.83 5.52 -1.16
C PRO A 107 12.30 4.65 -2.32
N ALA A 108 12.32 3.33 -2.14
CA ALA A 108 12.67 2.41 -3.23
C ALA A 108 11.69 2.49 -4.41
N ILE A 109 10.39 2.61 -4.11
CA ILE A 109 9.36 2.86 -5.13
C ILE A 109 9.61 4.19 -5.84
N GLU A 110 9.83 5.28 -5.10
CA GLU A 110 10.04 6.60 -5.70
C GLU A 110 11.28 6.65 -6.59
N MET A 111 12.37 6.02 -6.16
CA MET A 111 13.59 5.86 -6.94
C MET A 111 13.31 5.08 -8.21
N ASN A 112 12.67 3.91 -8.10
CA ASN A 112 12.35 3.11 -9.27
C ASN A 112 11.41 3.83 -10.24
N LEU A 113 10.40 4.56 -9.75
CA LEU A 113 9.54 5.41 -10.57
C LEU A 113 10.33 6.48 -11.35
N THR A 114 11.42 6.98 -10.78
CA THR A 114 12.32 7.95 -11.43
C THR A 114 13.17 7.30 -12.53
N GLU A 115 13.55 6.04 -12.34
CA GLU A 115 14.33 5.27 -13.31
C GLU A 115 13.48 4.77 -14.48
N ILE A 116 12.24 4.29 -14.22
CA ILE A 116 11.39 3.74 -15.28
C ILE A 116 10.84 4.82 -16.21
N GLU A 117 10.65 6.05 -15.74
CA GLU A 117 10.08 7.14 -16.53
C GLU A 117 10.82 7.36 -17.87
N PRO A 118 12.13 7.66 -17.89
CA PRO A 118 12.87 7.85 -19.13
C PRO A 118 12.95 6.57 -19.98
N LEU A 119 12.99 5.38 -19.36
CA LEU A 119 13.03 4.11 -20.08
C LEU A 119 11.73 3.83 -20.83
N LEU A 120 10.60 4.08 -20.18
CA LEU A 120 9.28 3.97 -20.81
C LEU A 120 9.14 4.99 -21.93
N ILE A 121 9.57 6.24 -21.74
CA ILE A 121 9.56 7.27 -22.78
C ILE A 121 10.39 6.81 -23.99
N ALA A 122 11.60 6.30 -23.77
CA ALA A 122 12.49 5.83 -24.84
C ALA A 122 11.88 4.67 -25.64
N GLU A 123 11.30 3.67 -24.97
CA GLU A 123 10.62 2.54 -25.62
C GLU A 123 9.34 2.95 -26.35
N LEU A 124 8.61 3.91 -25.79
CA LEU A 124 7.39 4.42 -26.39
C LEU A 124 7.66 5.40 -27.52
N HIS A 125 8.85 5.96 -27.67
CA HIS A 125 9.19 6.79 -28.82
C HIS A 125 9.34 5.96 -30.11
N GLY A 126 8.73 6.44 -31.18
CA GLY A 126 8.70 5.83 -32.51
C GLY A 126 9.40 6.72 -33.53
N SER A 127 9.11 6.50 -34.80
CA SER A 127 9.61 7.44 -35.81
C SER A 127 8.89 8.78 -35.64
N PHE A 128 9.68 9.86 -35.66
CA PHE A 128 9.18 11.23 -35.45
C PHE A 128 8.01 11.58 -36.36
N GLY A 129 8.06 11.19 -37.64
CA GLY A 129 6.98 11.44 -38.59
C GLY A 129 5.67 10.71 -38.26
N ILE A 130 5.75 9.48 -37.73
CA ILE A 130 4.57 8.71 -37.32
C ILE A 130 3.96 9.32 -36.04
N GLU A 131 4.78 9.76 -35.09
CA GLU A 131 4.28 10.44 -33.90
C GLU A 131 3.56 11.75 -34.24
N LEU A 132 4.16 12.57 -35.11
CA LEU A 132 3.56 13.82 -35.56
C LEU A 132 2.20 13.58 -36.22
N PHE A 133 2.12 12.53 -37.06
CA PHE A 133 0.87 12.11 -37.68
C PHE A 133 -0.17 11.68 -36.65
N PHE A 134 0.18 10.83 -35.68
CA PHE A 134 -0.76 10.39 -34.64
C PHE A 134 -1.24 11.54 -33.76
N ARG A 135 -0.36 12.47 -33.39
CA ARG A 135 -0.73 13.69 -32.65
C ARG A 135 -1.68 14.56 -33.46
N PHE A 136 -1.47 14.69 -34.76
CA PHE A 136 -2.36 15.45 -35.63
C PHE A 136 -3.75 14.81 -35.72
N ILE A 137 -3.84 13.49 -35.97
CA ILE A 137 -5.14 12.82 -36.13
C ILE A 137 -5.89 12.62 -34.80
N LYS A 138 -5.22 12.73 -33.65
CA LYS A 138 -5.84 12.64 -32.31
C LYS A 138 -6.96 13.67 -32.08
N HIS A 139 -6.99 14.76 -32.86
CA HIS A 139 -8.07 15.74 -32.81
C HIS A 139 -9.34 15.33 -33.58
N ILE A 140 -9.28 14.25 -34.35
CA ILE A 140 -10.42 13.72 -35.09
C ILE A 140 -11.17 12.72 -34.20
N PRO A 141 -12.49 12.89 -33.97
CA PRO A 141 -13.26 11.95 -33.16
C PRO A 141 -13.14 10.51 -33.67
N GLY A 142 -12.79 9.59 -32.79
CA GLY A 142 -12.61 8.17 -33.13
C GLY A 142 -11.17 7.78 -33.53
N CYS A 143 -10.26 8.74 -33.69
CA CYS A 143 -8.84 8.48 -33.92
C CYS A 143 -8.06 8.67 -32.60
N TRP A 144 -7.57 7.56 -32.03
CA TRP A 144 -6.83 7.57 -30.77
C TRP A 144 -5.58 6.70 -30.93
N SER A 145 -4.53 7.04 -30.19
CA SER A 145 -3.32 6.24 -30.13
C SER A 145 -2.92 6.07 -28.68
N THR A 146 -3.16 4.87 -28.13
CA THR A 146 -2.78 4.50 -26.75
C THR A 146 -1.32 4.84 -26.46
N ARG A 147 -0.46 4.73 -27.47
CA ARG A 147 0.96 5.08 -27.40
C ARG A 147 1.19 6.58 -27.22
N ILE A 148 0.54 7.43 -28.02
CA ILE A 148 0.66 8.89 -27.87
C ILE A 148 -0.01 9.37 -26.58
N ASP A 149 -1.17 8.81 -26.23
CA ASP A 149 -1.87 9.14 -24.99
C ASP A 149 -1.01 8.79 -23.75
N LEU A 150 -0.32 7.65 -23.79
CA LEU A 150 0.61 7.26 -22.74
C LEU A 150 1.86 8.16 -22.72
N LEU A 151 2.46 8.46 -23.87
CA LEU A 151 3.62 9.37 -23.96
C LEU A 151 3.30 10.76 -23.39
N ASP A 152 2.15 11.32 -23.76
CA ASP A 152 1.72 12.64 -23.31
C ASP A 152 1.37 12.64 -21.79
N GLY A 153 0.87 11.52 -21.26
CA GLY A 153 0.38 11.41 -19.88
C GLY A 153 1.33 10.77 -18.86
N ILE A 154 2.48 10.24 -19.27
CA ILE A 154 3.34 9.42 -18.39
C ILE A 154 3.81 10.18 -17.14
N GLN A 155 4.14 11.46 -17.29
CA GLN A 155 4.61 12.29 -16.17
C GLN A 155 3.51 12.46 -15.11
N ASP A 156 2.28 12.74 -15.56
CA ASP A 156 1.11 12.89 -14.69
C ASP A 156 0.75 11.57 -13.99
N ILE A 157 0.86 10.45 -14.70
CA ILE A 157 0.66 9.10 -14.15
C ILE A 157 1.65 8.83 -13.02
N ILE A 158 2.95 9.05 -13.28
CA ILE A 158 4.01 8.78 -12.30
C ILE A 158 3.90 9.75 -11.11
N TYR A 159 3.62 11.03 -11.36
CA TYR A 159 3.36 12.00 -10.30
C TYR A 159 2.18 11.57 -9.41
N SER A 160 1.08 11.14 -10.02
CA SER A 160 -0.12 10.71 -9.29
C SER A 160 0.11 9.43 -8.48
N LEU A 161 0.93 8.50 -8.97
CA LEU A 161 1.41 7.34 -8.21
C LEU A 161 2.20 7.76 -6.98
N ARG A 162 3.23 8.61 -7.17
CA ARG A 162 4.07 9.11 -6.05
C ARG A 162 3.22 9.82 -5.01
N SER A 163 2.33 10.72 -5.44
CA SER A 163 1.45 11.48 -4.55
C SER A 163 0.58 10.55 -3.69
N SER A 164 -0.10 9.60 -4.32
CA SER A 164 -0.99 8.66 -3.63
C SER A 164 -0.22 7.76 -2.65
N LEU A 165 0.95 7.26 -3.04
CA LEU A 165 1.81 6.45 -2.18
C LEU A 165 2.32 7.23 -0.95
N ARG A 166 2.70 8.50 -1.14
CA ARG A 166 3.09 9.39 -0.04
C ARG A 166 1.97 9.63 0.96
N VAL A 167 0.73 9.76 0.50
CA VAL A 167 -0.44 9.88 1.41
C VAL A 167 -0.61 8.60 2.23
N VAL A 168 -0.42 7.41 1.64
CA VAL A 168 -0.44 6.15 2.40
C VAL A 168 0.69 6.13 3.44
N GLY A 169 1.90 6.55 3.04
CA GLY A 169 3.02 6.74 3.98
C GLY A 169 2.64 7.62 5.16
N ALA A 170 2.11 8.83 4.92
CA ALA A 170 1.67 9.73 5.99
C ALA A 170 0.56 9.12 6.88
N CYS A 171 -0.36 8.34 6.31
CA CYS A 171 -1.35 7.62 7.10
C CYS A 171 -0.71 6.60 8.03
N LEU A 172 0.35 5.90 7.58
CA LEU A 172 1.09 4.95 8.40
C LEU A 172 1.88 5.63 9.53
N ASP A 173 2.38 6.85 9.36
CA ASP A 173 2.94 7.65 10.46
C ASP A 173 1.91 7.83 11.58
N HIS A 174 0.67 8.17 11.21
CA HIS A 174 -0.40 8.34 12.18
C HIS A 174 -0.83 7.02 12.83
N VAL A 175 -0.93 5.92 12.07
CA VAL A 175 -1.22 4.58 12.61
C VAL A 175 -0.18 4.21 13.66
N GLU A 176 1.10 4.43 13.37
CA GLU A 176 2.19 4.20 14.31
C GLU A 176 2.07 5.07 15.57
N GLN A 177 1.72 6.35 15.42
CA GLN A 177 1.53 7.26 16.55
C GLN A 177 0.34 6.83 17.42
N TYR A 178 -0.77 6.40 16.83
CA TYR A 178 -1.90 5.82 17.56
C TYR A 178 -1.51 4.53 18.29
N ALA A 179 -0.76 3.65 17.64
CA ALA A 179 -0.27 2.42 18.26
C ALA A 179 0.60 2.70 19.49
N ARG A 180 1.45 3.73 19.45
CA ARG A 180 2.23 4.21 20.61
C ARG A 180 1.35 4.72 21.74
N ILE A 181 0.35 5.54 21.42
CA ILE A 181 -0.56 6.11 22.42
C ILE A 181 -1.36 4.99 23.10
N VAL A 182 -1.93 4.08 22.31
CA VAL A 182 -2.63 2.89 22.80
C VAL A 182 -1.71 2.07 23.69
N HIS A 183 -0.48 1.78 23.22
CA HIS A 183 0.50 1.03 23.99
C HIS A 183 0.81 1.67 25.35
N ALA A 184 1.05 2.98 25.38
CA ALA A 184 1.33 3.72 26.60
C ALA A 184 0.19 3.65 27.63
N TYR A 185 -1.07 3.81 27.19
CA TYR A 185 -2.22 3.73 28.09
C TYR A 185 -2.40 2.34 28.70
N PHE A 186 -2.15 1.28 27.92
CA PHE A 186 -2.31 -0.10 28.40
C PHE A 186 -1.11 -0.60 29.21
N LEU A 187 0.04 0.07 29.15
CA LEU A 187 1.14 -0.14 30.09
C LEU A 187 0.92 0.56 31.44
N ASP A 188 0.15 1.65 31.48
CA ASP A 188 -0.22 2.34 32.71
C ASP A 188 -1.27 1.53 33.48
N LYS A 189 -0.80 0.80 34.50
CA LYS A 189 -1.65 -0.06 35.36
C LYS A 189 -2.73 0.72 36.09
N ASP A 190 -2.46 1.96 36.51
CA ASP A 190 -3.42 2.77 37.22
C ASP A 190 -4.50 3.28 36.26
N TRP A 191 -4.12 3.65 35.04
CA TRP A 191 -5.07 3.98 33.99
C TRP A 191 -5.97 2.80 33.66
N VAL A 192 -5.40 1.61 33.45
CA VAL A 192 -6.17 0.39 33.17
C VAL A 192 -7.12 0.05 34.32
N ALA A 193 -6.66 0.14 35.58
CA ALA A 193 -7.49 -0.13 36.74
C ALA A 193 -8.70 0.83 36.84
N ARG A 194 -8.49 2.13 36.58
CA ARG A 194 -9.56 3.14 36.59
C ARG A 194 -10.61 2.94 35.48
N HIS A 195 -10.22 2.35 34.35
CA HIS A 195 -11.10 2.17 33.19
C HIS A 195 -11.59 0.73 33.04
N ARG A 196 -11.35 -0.13 34.04
CA ARG A 196 -11.85 -1.50 34.03
C ARG A 196 -13.37 -1.53 34.03
N GLY A 197 -13.96 -2.33 33.15
CA GLY A 197 -15.39 -2.44 32.96
C GLY A 197 -16.03 -1.25 32.24
N CYS A 198 -15.25 -0.29 31.73
CA CYS A 198 -15.78 0.86 30.99
C CYS A 198 -16.29 0.42 29.61
N SER A 199 -17.62 0.30 29.48
CA SER A 199 -18.29 -0.16 28.26
C SER A 199 -18.04 0.77 27.07
N ASP A 200 -17.99 2.09 27.28
CA ASP A 200 -17.74 3.06 26.21
C ASP A 200 -16.33 2.90 25.63
N LEU A 201 -15.34 2.66 26.48
CA LEU A 201 -13.97 2.41 26.05
C LEU A 201 -13.86 1.09 25.28
N GLN A 202 -14.47 0.01 25.78
CA GLN A 202 -14.53 -1.27 25.10
C GLN A 202 -15.21 -1.15 23.72
N TRP A 203 -16.33 -0.43 23.67
CA TRP A 203 -17.06 -0.16 22.43
C TRP A 203 -16.20 0.63 21.43
N CYS A 204 -15.50 1.67 21.89
CA CYS A 204 -14.62 2.48 21.06
C CYS A 204 -13.45 1.67 20.49
N LEU A 205 -12.77 0.88 21.32
CA LEU A 205 -11.66 0.01 20.91
C LEU A 205 -12.13 -1.07 19.93
N GLY A 206 -13.25 -1.73 20.23
CA GLY A 206 -13.86 -2.74 19.38
C GLY A 206 -14.33 -2.19 18.03
N GLY A 207 -14.97 -1.02 18.03
CA GLY A 207 -15.40 -0.32 16.82
C GLY A 207 -14.22 0.14 15.96
N THR A 208 -13.17 0.67 16.58
CA THR A 208 -11.93 1.06 15.89
C THR A 208 -11.24 -0.16 15.30
N LYS A 209 -11.06 -1.24 16.09
CA LYS A 209 -10.54 -2.53 15.62
C LYS A 209 -11.29 -3.01 14.38
N ARG A 210 -12.62 -3.03 14.41
CA ARG A 210 -13.45 -3.48 13.29
C ARG A 210 -13.21 -2.65 12.04
N SER A 211 -13.09 -1.34 12.20
CA SER A 211 -12.82 -0.41 11.09
C SER A 211 -11.43 -0.62 10.50
N VAL A 212 -10.41 -0.79 11.34
CA VAL A 212 -9.04 -1.09 10.92
C VAL A 212 -8.97 -2.41 10.14
N PHE A 213 -9.56 -3.48 10.67
CA PHE A 213 -9.61 -4.78 9.96
C PHE A 213 -10.37 -4.67 8.66
N LYS A 214 -11.52 -3.98 8.65
CA LYS A 214 -12.29 -3.77 7.42
C LYS A 214 -11.41 -3.17 6.34
N VAL A 215 -10.64 -2.12 6.65
CA VAL A 215 -9.72 -1.51 5.69
C VAL A 215 -8.64 -2.50 5.26
N ALA A 216 -7.94 -3.15 6.21
CA ALA A 216 -6.86 -4.10 5.91
C ALA A 216 -7.27 -5.21 4.93
N PHE A 217 -8.49 -5.76 5.09
CA PHE A 217 -9.01 -6.82 4.23
C PHE A 217 -9.43 -6.35 2.84
N VAL A 218 -9.82 -5.08 2.67
CA VAL A 218 -10.26 -4.54 1.38
C VAL A 218 -9.16 -3.80 0.63
N LEU A 219 -7.95 -3.68 1.20
CA LEU A 219 -6.80 -3.11 0.49
C LEU A 219 -6.47 -3.96 -0.73
N PRO A 220 -6.40 -3.36 -1.94
CA PRO A 220 -5.98 -4.05 -3.15
C PRO A 220 -4.66 -4.79 -2.96
N ALA A 221 -4.51 -5.94 -3.61
CA ALA A 221 -3.29 -6.72 -3.63
C ALA A 221 -2.75 -6.80 -5.05
N HIS A 222 -1.54 -6.28 -5.28
CA HIS A 222 -0.92 -6.26 -6.61
C HIS A 222 -0.22 -7.58 -7.01
N SER A 223 -0.55 -8.69 -6.33
CA SER A 223 0.02 -10.00 -6.64
C SER A 223 -0.40 -10.53 -8.01
N ARG A 224 -1.49 -10.01 -8.62
CA ARG A 224 -2.10 -10.53 -9.87
C ARG A 224 -2.24 -9.50 -11.01
N LEU A 225 -1.37 -8.48 -11.10
CA LEU A 225 -1.40 -7.54 -12.24
C LEU A 225 -1.22 -8.28 -13.59
N PRO A 226 -2.06 -8.03 -14.62
CA PRO A 226 -1.99 -8.70 -15.93
C PRO A 226 -0.66 -8.42 -16.66
N GLY A 227 -0.25 -9.33 -17.56
CA GLY A 227 0.93 -9.15 -18.42
C GLY A 227 2.17 -9.97 -18.04
N TYR A 228 2.10 -10.81 -17.01
CA TYR A 228 3.22 -11.70 -16.63
C TYR A 228 2.72 -13.11 -16.40
N ARG A 229 3.36 -14.08 -17.08
CA ARG A 229 3.29 -15.48 -16.65
C ARG A 229 3.83 -15.56 -15.20
N PRO A 230 3.30 -16.45 -14.35
CA PRO A 230 4.04 -16.84 -13.16
C PRO A 230 5.44 -17.22 -13.60
N VAL A 231 6.49 -16.69 -12.94
CA VAL A 231 7.79 -17.36 -13.00
C VAL A 231 7.50 -18.79 -12.54
N PRO A 232 7.70 -19.83 -13.37
CA PRO A 232 7.61 -21.17 -12.88
C PRO A 232 8.62 -21.24 -11.74
N CYS A 233 8.14 -21.47 -10.52
CA CYS A 233 9.00 -22.06 -9.51
C CYS A 233 9.41 -23.40 -10.12
N TYR A 234 10.59 -23.45 -10.74
CA TYR A 234 11.26 -24.71 -10.95
C TYR A 234 11.54 -25.21 -9.54
N TYR A 235 10.61 -26.02 -9.03
CA TYR A 235 10.98 -27.06 -8.09
C TYR A 235 12.04 -27.85 -8.83
N THR A 236 13.30 -27.62 -8.47
CA THR A 236 14.33 -28.62 -8.71
C THR A 236 13.89 -29.80 -7.86
N ASP A 237 13.14 -30.70 -8.47
CA ASP A 237 13.14 -32.09 -8.06
C ASP A 237 14.60 -32.50 -8.14
N SER A 238 15.24 -32.55 -6.97
CA SER A 238 16.46 -33.29 -6.78
C SER A 238 16.17 -34.73 -7.18
N GLU A 239 16.53 -35.07 -8.42
CA GLU A 239 16.80 -36.44 -8.83
C GLU A 239 17.78 -37.03 -7.82
N SER A 240 17.24 -37.85 -6.92
CA SER A 240 18.01 -38.86 -6.23
C SER A 240 18.15 -40.04 -7.18
N ASP A 241 19.26 -40.08 -7.90
CA ASP A 241 19.82 -41.31 -8.44
C ASP A 241 21.24 -41.46 -7.89
N ASP A 242 21.51 -42.68 -7.43
CA ASP A 242 22.68 -43.25 -6.70
C ASP A 242 22.74 -43.09 -5.17
#